data_AF-A0A6H5GKH7-F1
#
_entry.id   AF-A0A6H5GKH7-F1
#
_cell.length_a   1.000
_cell.length_b   1.000
_cell.length_c   1.000
_cell.angle_alpha   90.00
_cell.angle_beta   90.00
_cell.angle_gamma   90.00
#
_symmetry.space_group_name_H-M   'P 1'
#
loop_
_entity.id
_entity.type
_entity.pdbx_description
1 polymer ?
#
loop_
_entity_poly.entity_id
_entity_poly.type
_entity_poly.pdbx_seq_one_letter_code
_entity_poly.pdbx_strand_id
1 'polypeptide(L)'
;MIYEKLVNSFEHNNPAESIPNIQEFICRHRNSTSLPELDADQLRDKIWSGFFSQIEERESSEENRLLCLTSLKILIRDKTDLSKLVTEDRVLSLMKSSHLSDECNELPNSKNRSRIVEAVKCLYNIVLNFNSSASLMYGCGIVENLVGRVIRYSEPDGFEVKLFDLKLLFLITAFCKESRIRVLESIGGMKFFSALLAAQLKELKEASALSEASLQKQMILADELKIIFNVLMDFRGSDMELHEPSELRSLVAVSREFLAAPVVSSNVKSDVINLLTLIPMQHLSSILTEELE
;
A
#
# COMPACT_ATOMS: atom_id res chain seq x y z
N MET A 1 -31.64 -6.89 15.80
CA MET A 1 -31.06 -7.54 16.99
C MET A 1 -29.53 -7.58 17.03
N ILE A 2 -28.79 -8.22 16.11
CA ILE A 2 -27.30 -8.23 16.21
C ILE A 2 -26.68 -6.83 16.05
N TYR A 3 -27.13 -6.07 15.06
CA TYR A 3 -26.58 -4.74 14.79
C TYR A 3 -26.94 -3.72 15.88
N GLU A 4 -28.14 -3.81 16.44
CA GLU A 4 -28.54 -2.99 17.60
C GLU A 4 -27.69 -3.31 18.83
N LYS A 5 -27.41 -4.60 19.10
CA LYS A 5 -26.49 -4.99 20.17
C LYS A 5 -25.09 -4.43 19.93
N LEU A 6 -24.61 -4.51 18.69
CA LEU A 6 -23.30 -3.97 18.31
C LEU A 6 -23.25 -2.45 18.54
N VAL A 7 -24.23 -1.70 18.02
CA VAL A 7 -24.33 -0.24 18.22
C VAL A 7 -24.42 0.12 19.70
N ASN A 8 -25.29 -0.55 20.46
CA ASN A 8 -25.43 -0.30 21.90
C ASN A 8 -24.14 -0.59 22.67
N SER A 9 -23.36 -1.59 22.25
CA SER A 9 -22.08 -1.90 22.90
C SER A 9 -21.01 -0.84 22.65
N PHE A 10 -21.10 -0.08 21.55
CA PHE A 10 -20.24 1.08 21.33
C PHE A 10 -20.61 2.26 22.24
N GLU A 11 -21.88 2.49 22.54
CA GLU A 11 -22.34 3.61 23.38
C GLU A 11 -21.83 3.53 24.83
N HIS A 12 -21.61 2.32 25.33
CA HIS A 12 -21.17 2.10 26.71
C HIS A 12 -19.64 2.13 26.86
N ASN A 13 -18.89 2.20 25.75
CA ASN A 13 -17.42 2.21 25.70
C ASN A 13 -16.76 1.15 26.60
N ASN A 14 -17.43 0.02 26.85
CA ASN A 14 -16.91 -1.07 27.67
C ASN A 14 -16.33 -2.16 26.75
N PRO A 15 -15.00 -2.32 26.65
CA PRO A 15 -14.37 -3.31 25.76
C PRO A 15 -14.82 -4.75 26.06
N ALA A 16 -15.14 -5.06 27.32
CA ALA A 16 -15.61 -6.38 27.72
C ALA A 16 -16.99 -6.73 27.12
N GLU A 17 -17.81 -5.72 26.83
CA GLU A 17 -19.13 -5.88 26.22
C GLU A 17 -19.10 -5.76 24.69
N SER A 18 -18.17 -4.97 24.13
CA SER A 18 -18.07 -4.79 22.68
C SER A 18 -17.38 -5.97 21.98
N ILE A 19 -16.30 -6.52 22.55
CA ILE A 19 -15.50 -7.60 21.91
C ILE A 19 -16.36 -8.80 21.45
N PRO A 20 -17.24 -9.39 22.27
CA PRO A 20 -18.05 -10.54 21.83
C PRO A 20 -18.99 -10.19 20.66
N ASN A 21 -19.56 -8.99 20.65
CA ASN A 21 -20.44 -8.53 19.58
C ASN A 21 -19.67 -8.29 18.27
N ILE A 22 -18.45 -7.75 18.36
CA ILE A 22 -17.57 -7.56 17.20
C ILE A 22 -17.14 -8.91 16.63
N GLN A 23 -16.78 -9.88 17.48
CA GLN A 23 -16.43 -11.23 17.04
C GLN A 23 -17.62 -11.94 16.36
N GLU A 24 -18.84 -11.80 16.88
CA GLU A 24 -20.04 -12.33 16.24
C GLU A 24 -20.25 -11.70 14.85
N PHE A 25 -20.09 -10.37 14.74
CA PHE A 25 -20.17 -9.65 13.47
C PHE A 25 -19.15 -10.20 12.44
N ILE A 26 -17.88 -10.33 12.82
CA ILE A 26 -16.83 -10.87 11.94
C ILE A 26 -17.18 -12.30 11.51
N CYS A 27 -17.55 -13.17 12.46
CA CYS A 27 -17.87 -14.56 12.17
C CYS A 27 -19.00 -14.69 11.14
N ARG A 28 -20.05 -13.88 11.30
CA ARG A 28 -21.22 -13.88 10.42
C ARG A 28 -20.92 -13.32 9.02
N HIS A 29 -20.08 -12.29 8.93
CA HIS A 29 -19.92 -11.50 7.70
C HIS A 29 -18.53 -11.60 7.04
N ARG A 30 -17.63 -12.46 7.52
CA ARG A 30 -16.26 -12.60 7.00
C ARG A 30 -16.17 -12.73 5.47
N ASN A 31 -17.15 -13.41 4.86
CA ASN A 31 -17.22 -13.68 3.42
C ASN A 31 -18.28 -12.83 2.69
N SER A 32 -19.00 -11.95 3.39
CA SER A 32 -20.05 -11.13 2.80
C SER A 32 -19.47 -10.04 1.91
N THR A 33 -19.99 -9.92 0.69
CA THR A 33 -19.66 -8.83 -0.24
C THR A 33 -20.76 -7.78 -0.34
N SER A 34 -21.90 -8.02 0.31
CA SER A 34 -22.99 -7.06 0.44
C SER A 34 -23.67 -7.21 1.80
N LEU A 35 -24.14 -6.10 2.38
CA LEU A 35 -24.75 -5.96 3.69
C LEU A 35 -25.96 -5.01 3.63
N PRO A 36 -27.01 -5.34 2.87
CA PRO A 36 -28.18 -4.46 2.69
C PRO A 36 -28.95 -4.23 4.00
N GLU A 37 -28.77 -5.10 5.00
CA GLU A 37 -29.41 -4.95 6.32
C GLU A 37 -28.93 -3.70 7.07
N LEU A 38 -27.81 -3.11 6.66
CA LEU A 38 -27.25 -1.90 7.25
C LEU A 38 -27.83 -0.60 6.65
N ASP A 39 -28.64 -0.70 5.60
CA ASP A 39 -29.17 0.48 4.88
C ASP A 39 -30.36 1.13 5.62
N ALA A 40 -30.93 0.44 6.61
CA ALA A 40 -31.98 0.97 7.47
C ALA A 40 -31.42 1.93 8.55
N ASP A 41 -32.19 2.96 8.90
CA ASP A 41 -32.01 3.79 10.11
C ASP A 41 -30.59 4.35 10.36
N GLN A 42 -29.87 4.66 9.27
CA GLN A 42 -28.46 5.12 9.29
C GLN A 42 -27.52 4.15 10.02
N LEU A 43 -27.90 2.88 10.10
CA LEU A 43 -27.21 1.86 10.87
C LEU A 43 -25.77 1.67 10.39
N ARG A 44 -25.56 1.72 9.06
CA ARG A 44 -24.23 1.70 8.45
C ARG A 44 -23.31 2.77 9.04
N ASP A 45 -23.73 4.03 9.05
CA ASP A 45 -22.89 5.11 9.57
C ASP A 45 -22.66 4.97 11.08
N LYS A 46 -23.68 4.60 11.85
CA LYS A 46 -23.55 4.34 13.30
C LYS A 46 -22.51 3.26 13.60
N ILE A 47 -22.52 2.16 12.84
CA ILE A 47 -21.56 1.07 13.00
C ILE A 47 -20.15 1.52 12.60
N TRP A 48 -20.00 2.24 11.48
CA TRP A 48 -18.70 2.81 11.10
C TRP A 48 -18.15 3.71 12.20
N SER A 49 -18.94 4.67 12.66
CA SER A 49 -18.57 5.60 13.73
C SER A 49 -18.22 4.87 15.03
N GLY A 50 -18.95 3.82 15.39
CA GLY A 50 -18.65 3.00 16.56
C GLY A 50 -17.35 2.21 16.44
N PHE A 51 -17.00 1.69 15.26
CA PHE A 51 -15.68 1.07 15.06
C PHE A 51 -14.54 2.08 15.13
N PHE A 52 -14.71 3.26 14.56
CA PHE A 52 -13.69 4.32 14.63
C PHE A 52 -13.48 4.83 16.06
N SER A 53 -14.55 5.01 16.84
CA SER A 53 -14.41 5.40 18.26
C SER A 53 -13.63 4.39 19.07
N GLN A 54 -13.86 3.09 18.85
CA GLN A 54 -13.13 2.00 19.54
C GLN A 54 -11.66 1.89 19.11
N ILE A 55 -11.33 2.28 17.87
CA ILE A 55 -9.95 2.33 17.36
C ILE A 55 -9.19 3.49 18.02
N GLU A 56 -9.82 4.65 18.12
CA GLU A 56 -9.25 5.89 18.63
C GLU A 56 -9.18 5.95 20.16
N GLU A 57 -10.00 5.15 20.85
CA GLU A 57 -10.03 5.09 22.30
C GLU A 57 -8.65 4.70 22.86
N ARG A 58 -8.13 5.50 23.81
CA ARG A 58 -6.73 5.39 24.27
C ARG A 58 -6.49 4.09 25.03
N GLU A 59 -7.47 3.70 25.84
CA GLU A 59 -7.41 2.51 26.71
C GLU A 59 -7.80 1.22 25.98
N SER A 60 -8.15 1.31 24.69
CA SER A 60 -8.48 0.15 23.87
C SER A 60 -7.28 -0.80 23.75
N SER A 61 -7.54 -2.10 23.92
CA SER A 61 -6.51 -3.12 23.75
C SER A 61 -6.13 -3.28 22.26
N GLU A 62 -4.91 -3.73 21.98
CA GLU A 62 -4.49 -4.01 20.59
C GLU A 62 -5.38 -5.07 19.92
N GLU A 63 -5.91 -6.02 20.69
CA GLU A 63 -6.88 -7.01 20.20
C GLU A 63 -8.20 -6.35 19.79
N ASN A 64 -8.75 -5.46 20.62
CA ASN A 64 -9.99 -4.75 20.28
C ASN A 64 -9.81 -3.88 19.02
N ARG A 65 -8.70 -3.15 18.92
CA ARG A 65 -8.36 -2.37 17.71
C ARG A 65 -8.27 -3.26 16.49
N LEU A 66 -7.60 -4.41 16.60
CA LEU A 66 -7.46 -5.37 15.50
C LEU A 66 -8.82 -5.92 15.04
N LEU A 67 -9.71 -6.26 15.99
CA LEU A 67 -11.07 -6.73 15.68
C LEU A 67 -11.90 -5.64 14.99
N CYS A 68 -11.79 -4.38 15.45
CA CYS A 68 -12.46 -3.24 14.81
C CYS A 68 -11.98 -3.03 13.38
N LEU A 69 -10.65 -3.05 13.14
CA LEU A 69 -10.07 -2.93 11.80
C LEU A 69 -10.50 -4.09 10.89
N THR A 70 -10.50 -5.32 11.41
CA THR A 70 -10.98 -6.51 10.67
C THR A 70 -12.44 -6.34 10.25
N SER A 71 -13.27 -5.78 11.14
CA SER A 71 -14.68 -5.49 10.87
C SER A 71 -14.85 -4.38 9.84
N LEU A 72 -14.05 -3.31 9.92
CA LEU A 72 -14.03 -2.24 8.91
C LEU A 72 -13.69 -2.77 7.52
N LYS A 73 -12.76 -3.71 7.37
CA LYS A 73 -12.49 -4.31 6.04
C LYS A 73 -13.70 -5.00 5.43
N ILE A 74 -14.53 -5.65 6.26
CA ILE A 74 -15.78 -6.27 5.80
C ILE A 74 -16.73 -5.18 5.30
N LEU A 75 -16.88 -4.10 6.05
CA LEU A 75 -17.72 -2.96 5.68
C LEU A 75 -17.23 -2.24 4.41
N ILE A 76 -15.92 -2.08 4.26
CA ILE A 76 -15.32 -1.45 3.06
C ILE A 76 -15.61 -2.29 1.80
N ARG A 77 -15.60 -3.63 1.93
CA ARG A 77 -15.85 -4.55 0.81
C ARG A 77 -17.30 -4.50 0.30
N ASP A 78 -18.24 -4.06 1.12
CA ASP A 78 -19.64 -3.91 0.72
C ASP A 78 -19.87 -2.76 -0.28
N LYS A 79 -18.94 -1.80 -0.38
CA LYS A 79 -18.93 -0.68 -1.35
C LYS A 79 -20.09 0.33 -1.24
N THR A 80 -21.16 0.00 -0.54
CA THR A 80 -22.33 0.87 -0.38
C THR A 80 -21.95 2.14 0.39
N ASP A 81 -22.35 3.30 -0.14
CA ASP A 81 -22.14 4.63 0.44
C ASP A 81 -20.68 4.99 0.78
N LEU A 82 -19.66 4.33 0.18
CA LEU A 82 -18.26 4.64 0.46
C LEU A 82 -17.90 6.12 0.24
N SER A 83 -18.52 6.79 -0.73
CA SER A 83 -18.29 8.22 -0.98
C SER A 83 -18.73 9.13 0.18
N LYS A 84 -19.67 8.68 1.02
CA LYS A 84 -20.10 9.40 2.22
C LYS A 84 -19.32 8.93 3.46
N LEU A 85 -18.99 7.65 3.52
CA LEU A 85 -18.40 7.01 4.70
C LEU A 85 -16.89 7.18 4.79
N VAL A 86 -16.19 7.31 3.65
CA VAL A 86 -14.75 7.56 3.62
C VAL A 86 -14.51 9.06 3.70
N THR A 87 -14.38 9.55 4.94
CA THR A 87 -14.09 10.96 5.24
C THR A 87 -12.59 11.16 5.54
N GLU A 88 -12.14 12.41 5.50
CA GLU A 88 -10.77 12.79 5.87
C GLU A 88 -10.40 12.30 7.28
N ASP A 89 -11.25 12.57 8.28
CA ASP A 89 -11.03 12.15 9.67
C ASP A 89 -10.83 10.63 9.81
N ARG A 90 -11.66 9.84 9.12
CA ARG A 90 -11.58 8.38 9.14
C ARG A 90 -10.31 7.88 8.43
N VAL A 91 -9.89 8.52 7.36
CA VAL A 91 -8.60 8.23 6.69
C VAL A 91 -7.44 8.55 7.63
N LEU A 92 -7.43 9.72 8.27
CA LEU A 92 -6.40 10.12 9.24
C LEU A 92 -6.34 9.16 10.43
N SER A 93 -7.48 8.69 10.93
CA SER A 93 -7.56 7.68 11.99
C SER A 93 -6.93 6.34 11.59
N LEU A 94 -7.19 5.88 10.36
CA LEU A 94 -6.53 4.69 9.80
C LEU A 94 -5.03 4.93 9.56
N MET A 95 -4.62 6.14 9.17
CA MET A 95 -3.19 6.51 9.03
C MET A 95 -2.47 6.46 10.38
N LYS A 96 -3.06 7.00 11.45
CA LYS A 96 -2.54 6.86 12.82
C LYS A 96 -2.47 5.39 13.23
N SER A 97 -3.52 4.62 12.94
CA SER A 97 -3.58 3.19 13.25
C SER A 97 -2.56 2.35 12.47
N SER A 98 -2.18 2.81 11.28
CA SER A 98 -1.19 2.14 10.45
C SER A 98 0.21 2.69 10.64
N HIS A 99 0.47 3.67 11.50
CA HIS A 99 1.75 4.38 11.63
C HIS A 99 2.22 5.04 10.32
N LEU A 100 1.27 5.64 9.59
CA LEU A 100 1.49 6.39 8.35
C LEU A 100 1.09 7.87 8.52
N SER A 101 1.20 8.39 9.73
CA SER A 101 0.90 9.80 10.05
C SER A 101 2.15 10.49 10.58
N ASP A 102 2.25 11.81 10.42
CA ASP A 102 3.39 12.57 10.95
C ASP A 102 3.56 12.43 12.47
N GLU A 103 2.44 12.27 13.19
CA GLU A 103 2.42 12.02 14.63
C GLU A 103 2.92 10.61 15.02
N CYS A 104 2.90 9.66 14.08
CA CYS A 104 3.17 8.25 14.34
C CYS A 104 3.71 7.57 13.07
N ASN A 105 5.03 7.46 12.97
CA ASN A 105 5.76 6.90 11.82
C ASN A 105 6.82 5.84 12.21
N GLU A 106 6.62 5.24 13.39
CA GLU A 106 7.49 4.19 13.91
C GLU A 106 7.35 2.91 13.08
N LEU A 107 8.48 2.22 12.88
CA LEU A 107 8.48 0.93 12.19
C LEU A 107 7.67 -0.11 12.99
N PRO A 108 6.98 -1.04 12.31
CA PRO A 108 6.23 -2.11 12.97
C PRO A 108 7.14 -2.96 13.86
N ASN A 109 6.65 -3.31 15.05
CA ASN A 109 7.29 -4.23 15.98
C ASN A 109 6.35 -5.39 16.32
N SER A 110 6.84 -6.39 17.06
CA SER A 110 6.07 -7.61 17.35
C SER A 110 4.74 -7.38 18.06
N LYS A 111 4.58 -6.26 18.78
CA LYS A 111 3.35 -5.95 19.54
C LYS A 111 2.26 -5.33 18.68
N ASN A 112 2.63 -4.52 17.69
CA ASN A 112 1.69 -3.72 16.90
C ASN A 112 1.61 -4.13 15.42
N ARG A 113 2.46 -5.06 14.95
CA ARG A 113 2.53 -5.52 13.56
C ARG A 113 1.17 -5.91 12.99
N SER A 114 0.40 -6.75 13.69
CA SER A 114 -0.90 -7.23 13.20
C SER A 114 -1.90 -6.09 13.01
N ARG A 115 -1.96 -5.15 13.96
CA ARG A 115 -2.81 -3.96 13.87
C ARG A 115 -2.39 -3.07 12.68
N ILE A 116 -1.09 -2.80 12.55
CA ILE A 116 -0.56 -1.97 11.46
C ILE A 116 -0.89 -2.58 10.10
N VAL A 117 -0.60 -3.87 9.90
CA VAL A 117 -0.94 -4.58 8.66
C VAL A 117 -2.43 -4.47 8.36
N GLU A 118 -3.29 -4.69 9.36
CA GLU A 118 -4.73 -4.65 9.16
C GLU A 118 -5.26 -3.24 8.84
N ALA A 119 -4.66 -2.21 9.44
CA ALA A 119 -4.96 -0.82 9.13
C ALA A 119 -4.52 -0.44 7.70
N VAL A 120 -3.32 -0.85 7.25
CA VAL A 120 -2.87 -0.65 5.87
C VAL A 120 -3.79 -1.40 4.90
N LYS A 121 -4.23 -2.62 5.24
CA LYS A 121 -5.23 -3.37 4.45
C LYS A 121 -6.57 -2.64 4.36
N CYS A 122 -7.00 -1.93 5.40
CA CYS A 122 -8.19 -1.08 5.34
C CYS A 122 -8.01 0.05 4.33
N LEU A 123 -6.89 0.79 4.42
CA LEU A 123 -6.56 1.87 3.47
C LEU A 123 -6.48 1.35 2.03
N TYR A 124 -5.76 0.24 1.81
CA TYR A 124 -5.69 -0.44 0.51
C TYR A 124 -7.08 -0.81 -0.02
N ASN A 125 -7.94 -1.40 0.81
CA ASN A 125 -9.29 -1.77 0.41
C ASN A 125 -10.17 -0.55 0.12
N ILE A 126 -9.98 0.57 0.81
CA ILE A 126 -10.69 1.82 0.52
C ILE A 126 -10.34 2.29 -0.89
N VAL A 127 -9.04 2.38 -1.23
CA VAL A 127 -8.62 2.81 -2.58
C VAL A 127 -9.06 1.81 -3.64
N LEU A 128 -8.97 0.50 -3.36
CA LEU A 128 -9.38 -0.55 -4.30
C LEU A 128 -10.87 -0.50 -4.65
N ASN A 129 -11.73 -0.16 -3.68
CA ASN A 129 -13.18 -0.18 -3.86
C ASN A 129 -13.77 1.19 -4.17
N PHE A 130 -13.05 2.27 -3.86
CA PHE A 130 -13.44 3.65 -4.10
C PHE A 130 -12.22 4.45 -4.57
N ASN A 131 -11.85 4.28 -5.85
CA ASN A 131 -10.62 4.83 -6.44
C ASN A 131 -10.43 6.34 -6.20
N SER A 132 -11.52 7.14 -6.17
CA SER A 132 -11.46 8.58 -5.90
C SER A 132 -10.91 8.93 -4.51
N SER A 133 -10.90 7.98 -3.57
CA SER A 133 -10.25 8.15 -2.27
C SER A 133 -8.72 8.30 -2.37
N ALA A 134 -8.09 7.92 -3.48
CA ALA A 134 -6.66 8.15 -3.68
C ALA A 134 -6.30 9.65 -3.57
N SER A 135 -7.12 10.54 -4.14
CA SER A 135 -6.91 11.98 -4.03
C SER A 135 -7.14 12.51 -2.61
N LEU A 136 -8.11 11.93 -1.88
CA LEU A 136 -8.33 12.25 -0.47
C LEU A 136 -7.11 11.83 0.38
N MET A 137 -6.60 10.61 0.18
CA MET A 137 -5.43 10.12 0.90
C MET A 137 -4.16 10.93 0.56
N TYR A 138 -4.01 11.34 -0.71
CA TYR A 138 -2.96 12.28 -1.10
C TYR A 138 -3.07 13.59 -0.31
N GLY A 139 -4.28 14.17 -0.22
CA GLY A 139 -4.54 15.36 0.59
C GLY A 139 -4.23 15.21 2.08
N CYS A 140 -4.31 13.98 2.60
CA CYS A 140 -3.93 13.65 3.99
C CYS A 140 -2.41 13.50 4.22
N GLY A 141 -1.57 13.61 3.19
CA GLY A 141 -0.10 13.49 3.32
C GLY A 141 0.41 12.05 3.50
N ILE A 142 -0.33 11.05 3.00
CA ILE A 142 0.08 9.64 3.18
C ILE A 142 1.31 9.25 2.37
N VAL A 143 1.58 9.94 1.24
CA VAL A 143 2.53 9.49 0.22
C VAL A 143 3.96 9.50 0.77
N GLU A 144 4.35 10.60 1.39
CA GLU A 144 5.68 10.80 1.97
C GLU A 144 5.93 9.80 3.10
N ASN A 145 4.92 9.57 3.93
CA ASN A 145 4.97 8.61 5.03
C ASN A 145 5.12 7.17 4.52
N LEU A 146 4.40 6.79 3.45
CA LEU A 146 4.55 5.50 2.78
C LEU A 146 5.95 5.34 2.17
N VAL A 147 6.40 6.31 1.38
CA VAL A 147 7.72 6.28 0.74
C VAL A 147 8.83 6.17 1.78
N GLY A 148 8.80 7.04 2.79
CA GLY A 148 9.78 7.04 3.87
C GLY A 148 9.82 5.73 4.63
N ARG A 149 8.66 5.08 4.86
CA ARG A 149 8.61 3.78 5.52
C ARG A 149 9.10 2.64 4.62
N VAL A 150 8.70 2.62 3.36
CA VAL A 150 9.10 1.59 2.38
C VAL A 150 10.62 1.50 2.26
N ILE A 151 11.31 2.65 2.23
CA ILE A 151 12.77 2.74 2.11
C ILE A 151 13.49 2.29 3.39
N ARG A 152 12.85 2.41 4.55
CA ARG A 152 13.44 2.07 5.86
C ARG A 152 13.34 0.58 6.22
N TYR A 153 12.57 -0.23 5.50
CA TYR A 153 12.43 -1.63 5.84
C TYR A 153 13.74 -2.41 5.66
N SER A 154 14.18 -3.05 6.75
CA SER A 154 15.17 -4.12 6.72
C SER A 154 14.46 -5.48 6.79
N GLU A 155 14.86 -6.42 5.93
CA GLU A 155 14.39 -7.81 5.96
C GLU A 155 14.84 -8.52 7.27
N PRO A 156 14.09 -9.51 7.81
CA PRO A 156 12.87 -10.14 7.28
C PRO A 156 11.56 -9.83 8.04
N ASP A 157 11.62 -9.17 9.21
CA ASP A 157 10.49 -9.05 10.14
C ASP A 157 9.35 -8.11 9.66
N GLY A 158 9.54 -7.40 8.55
CA GLY A 158 8.62 -6.40 8.02
C GLY A 158 7.92 -6.78 6.72
N PHE A 159 8.15 -7.97 6.16
CA PHE A 159 7.73 -8.33 4.80
C PHE A 159 6.25 -8.05 4.51
N GLU A 160 5.33 -8.53 5.35
CA GLU A 160 3.89 -8.37 5.10
C GLU A 160 3.47 -6.89 5.12
N VAL A 161 4.01 -6.10 6.03
CA VAL A 161 3.69 -4.66 6.11
C VAL A 161 4.24 -3.95 4.87
N LYS A 162 5.52 -4.20 4.53
CA LYS A 162 6.16 -3.64 3.33
C LYS A 162 5.37 -3.98 2.07
N LEU A 163 4.92 -5.22 1.95
CA LEU A 163 4.13 -5.67 0.81
C LEU A 163 2.81 -4.89 0.69
N PHE A 164 2.08 -4.69 1.80
CA PHE A 164 0.84 -3.93 1.77
C PHE A 164 1.06 -2.42 1.60
N ASP A 165 2.17 -1.86 2.09
CA ASP A 165 2.56 -0.47 1.83
C ASP A 165 2.83 -0.25 0.34
N LEU A 166 3.58 -1.15 -0.30
CA LEU A 166 3.82 -1.08 -1.74
C LEU A 166 2.53 -1.25 -2.53
N LYS A 167 1.63 -2.15 -2.13
CA LYS A 167 0.33 -2.31 -2.78
C LYS A 167 -0.54 -1.06 -2.65
N LEU A 168 -0.55 -0.42 -1.49
CA LEU A 168 -1.27 0.84 -1.27
C LEU A 168 -0.66 1.95 -2.12
N LEU A 169 0.66 2.10 -2.11
CA LEU A 169 1.37 3.09 -2.92
C LEU A 169 1.14 2.88 -4.42
N PHE A 170 1.09 1.63 -4.87
CA PHE A 170 0.72 1.28 -6.25
C PHE A 170 -0.69 1.77 -6.60
N LEU A 171 -1.70 1.54 -5.76
CA LEU A 171 -3.07 2.01 -6.04
C LEU A 171 -3.19 3.54 -5.99
N ILE A 172 -2.54 4.19 -5.02
CA ILE A 172 -2.56 5.65 -4.91
C ILE A 172 -1.92 6.26 -6.17
N THR A 173 -0.75 5.77 -6.58
CA THR A 173 -0.09 6.23 -7.82
C THR A 173 -0.87 5.85 -9.08
N ALA A 174 -1.64 4.76 -9.08
CA ALA A 174 -2.49 4.41 -10.21
C ALA A 174 -3.63 5.44 -10.39
N PHE A 175 -4.25 5.87 -9.29
CA PHE A 175 -5.49 6.68 -9.33
C PHE A 175 -5.33 8.17 -9.02
N CYS A 176 -4.18 8.63 -8.52
CA CYS A 176 -3.89 10.04 -8.24
C CYS A 176 -2.60 10.48 -8.94
N LYS A 177 -2.72 11.38 -9.92
CA LYS A 177 -1.59 11.87 -10.71
C LYS A 177 -0.58 12.64 -9.85
N GLU A 178 -1.08 13.47 -8.95
CA GLU A 178 -0.31 14.32 -8.04
C GLU A 178 0.61 13.48 -7.16
N SER A 179 0.15 12.29 -6.75
CA SER A 179 0.96 11.36 -5.97
C SER A 179 2.18 10.82 -6.72
N ARG A 180 2.13 10.69 -8.05
CA ARG A 180 3.26 10.20 -8.87
C ARG A 180 4.43 11.17 -8.83
N ILE A 181 4.14 12.46 -9.03
CA ILE A 181 5.12 13.54 -8.91
C ILE A 181 5.67 13.56 -7.48
N ARG A 182 4.79 13.45 -6.49
CA ARG A 182 5.18 13.51 -5.08
C ARG A 182 6.09 12.36 -4.66
N VAL A 183 5.86 11.14 -5.18
CA VAL A 183 6.77 10.01 -4.97
C VAL A 183 8.16 10.32 -5.51
N LEU A 184 8.25 10.84 -6.74
CA LEU A 184 9.52 11.17 -7.38
C LEU A 184 10.30 12.24 -6.61
N GLU A 185 9.61 13.27 -6.11
CA GLU A 185 10.19 14.28 -5.23
C GLU A 185 10.70 13.67 -3.91
N SER A 186 9.90 12.80 -3.29
CA SER A 186 10.19 12.22 -1.98
C SER A 186 11.43 11.31 -1.98
N ILE A 187 11.72 10.66 -3.11
CA ILE A 187 12.90 9.79 -3.28
C ILE A 187 14.12 10.53 -3.84
N GLY A 188 14.01 11.83 -4.15
CA GLY A 188 15.10 12.60 -4.72
C GLY A 188 15.38 12.35 -6.20
N GLY A 189 14.39 11.89 -6.96
CA GLY A 189 14.45 11.77 -8.42
C GLY A 189 14.79 10.37 -8.96
N MET A 190 14.94 10.28 -10.29
CA MET A 190 15.03 9.01 -11.02
C MET A 190 16.29 8.19 -10.72
N LYS A 191 17.39 8.83 -10.30
CA LYS A 191 18.63 8.15 -9.88
C LYS A 191 18.36 7.10 -8.82
N PHE A 192 17.40 7.35 -7.93
CA PHE A 192 17.00 6.41 -6.89
C PHE A 192 16.50 5.08 -7.46
N PHE A 193 15.66 5.11 -8.51
CA PHE A 193 15.11 3.88 -9.10
C PHE A 193 16.19 2.96 -9.67
N SER A 194 17.17 3.54 -10.37
CA SER A 194 18.29 2.75 -10.91
C SER A 194 19.11 2.09 -9.79
N ALA A 195 19.40 2.84 -8.73
CA ALA A 195 20.14 2.33 -7.57
C ALA A 195 19.37 1.25 -6.81
N LEU A 196 18.07 1.45 -6.57
CA LEU A 196 17.18 0.48 -5.94
C LEU A 196 17.15 -0.82 -6.73
N LEU A 197 16.88 -0.75 -8.04
CA LEU A 197 16.80 -1.92 -8.91
C LEU A 197 18.14 -2.66 -8.96
N ALA A 198 19.28 -1.95 -9.00
CA ALA A 198 20.60 -2.58 -9.00
C ALA A 198 20.89 -3.33 -7.70
N ALA A 199 20.54 -2.74 -6.55
CA ALA A 199 20.66 -3.38 -5.24
C ALA A 199 19.78 -4.64 -5.15
N GLN A 200 18.52 -4.55 -5.56
CA GLN A 200 17.59 -5.69 -5.58
C GLN A 200 18.10 -6.83 -6.47
N LEU A 201 18.62 -6.52 -7.66
CA LEU A 201 19.17 -7.53 -8.58
C LEU A 201 20.40 -8.23 -7.99
N LYS A 202 21.30 -7.47 -7.37
CA LYS A 202 22.48 -8.02 -6.70
C LYS A 202 22.06 -9.02 -5.62
N GLU A 203 21.13 -8.64 -4.77
CA GLU A 203 20.61 -9.50 -3.71
C GLU A 203 19.92 -10.76 -4.25
N LEU A 204 19.19 -10.66 -5.37
CA LEU A 204 18.57 -11.82 -6.02
C LEU A 204 19.62 -12.78 -6.61
N LYS A 205 20.70 -12.25 -7.20
CA LYS A 205 21.81 -13.06 -7.75
C LYS A 205 22.57 -13.80 -6.63
N GLU A 206 22.66 -13.21 -5.45
CA GLU A 206 23.32 -13.81 -4.27
C GLU A 206 22.42 -14.82 -3.53
N ALA A 207 21.09 -14.71 -3.67
CA ALA A 207 20.14 -15.61 -3.03
C ALA A 207 19.98 -16.94 -3.78
N SER A 208 19.69 -18.01 -3.04
CA SER A 208 19.22 -19.25 -3.65
C SER A 208 17.86 -19.02 -4.32
N ALA A 209 17.76 -19.32 -5.62
CA ALA A 209 16.60 -18.99 -6.45
C ALA A 209 15.26 -19.50 -5.89
N LEU A 210 15.27 -20.68 -5.24
CA LEU A 210 14.09 -21.35 -4.68
C LEU A 210 13.87 -21.08 -3.19
N SER A 211 14.67 -20.22 -2.57
CA SER A 211 14.46 -19.84 -1.17
C SER A 211 13.18 -19.01 -1.01
N GLU A 212 12.51 -19.17 0.14
CA GLU A 212 11.35 -18.34 0.49
C GLU A 212 11.70 -16.84 0.45
N ALA A 213 12.88 -16.47 0.92
CA ALA A 213 13.40 -15.11 0.85
C ALA A 213 13.51 -14.60 -0.60
N SER A 214 13.98 -15.43 -1.55
CA SER A 214 14.01 -15.07 -2.98
C SER A 214 12.61 -14.83 -3.53
N LEU A 215 11.63 -15.68 -3.19
CA LEU A 215 10.25 -15.52 -3.63
C LEU A 215 9.62 -14.24 -3.09
N GLN A 216 9.80 -13.96 -1.79
CA GLN A 216 9.34 -12.74 -1.14
C GLN A 216 9.97 -11.49 -1.79
N LYS A 217 11.28 -11.50 -2.03
CA LYS A 217 11.97 -10.41 -2.74
C LYS A 217 11.42 -10.17 -4.14
N GLN A 218 11.13 -11.23 -4.89
CA GLN A 218 10.52 -11.08 -6.22
C GLN A 218 9.11 -10.48 -6.17
N MET A 219 8.33 -10.76 -5.11
CA MET A 219 7.02 -10.12 -4.90
C MET A 219 7.16 -8.62 -4.61
N ILE A 220 8.11 -8.24 -3.74
CA ILE A 220 8.43 -6.84 -3.43
C ILE A 220 8.85 -6.11 -4.70
N LEU A 221 9.81 -6.69 -5.44
CA LEU A 221 10.32 -6.12 -6.68
C LEU A 221 9.22 -5.92 -7.74
N ALA A 222 8.30 -6.87 -7.88
CA ALA A 222 7.19 -6.74 -8.82
C ALA A 222 6.29 -5.54 -8.47
N ASP A 223 6.00 -5.30 -7.19
CA ASP A 223 5.19 -4.16 -6.77
C ASP A 223 6.00 -2.83 -6.85
N GLU A 224 7.32 -2.85 -6.56
CA GLU A 224 8.23 -1.71 -6.80
C GLU A 224 8.25 -1.30 -8.28
N LEU A 225 8.43 -2.25 -9.21
CA LEU A 225 8.45 -1.97 -10.66
C LEU A 225 7.14 -1.36 -11.16
N LYS A 226 5.99 -1.80 -10.64
CA LYS A 226 4.69 -1.21 -10.99
C LYS A 226 4.55 0.23 -10.48
N ILE A 227 5.05 0.53 -9.29
CA ILE A 227 5.09 1.90 -8.78
C ILE A 227 6.00 2.76 -9.65
N ILE A 228 7.20 2.27 -10.00
CA ILE A 228 8.12 2.98 -10.90
C ILE A 228 7.43 3.26 -12.25
N PHE A 229 6.74 2.27 -12.81
CA PHE A 229 5.97 2.44 -14.04
C PHE A 229 4.90 3.54 -13.89
N ASN A 230 4.10 3.50 -12.82
CA ASN A 230 3.07 4.53 -12.57
C ASN A 230 3.70 5.92 -12.39
N VAL A 231 4.84 6.01 -11.71
CA VAL A 231 5.53 7.29 -11.53
C VAL A 231 6.01 7.84 -12.86
N LEU A 232 6.65 7.00 -13.68
CA LEU A 232 7.25 7.42 -14.94
C LEU A 232 6.25 7.56 -16.10
N MET A 233 5.04 7.02 -15.99
CA MET A 233 4.09 7.03 -17.11
C MET A 233 3.64 8.44 -17.53
N ASP A 234 3.67 9.40 -16.61
CA ASP A 234 3.32 10.79 -16.90
C ASP A 234 4.48 11.60 -17.45
N PHE A 235 5.72 11.13 -17.32
CA PHE A 235 6.89 11.82 -17.83
C PHE A 235 7.21 11.44 -19.29
N ARG A 236 6.36 10.65 -19.98
CA ARG A 236 6.63 10.17 -21.35
C ARG A 236 6.88 11.31 -22.35
N GLY A 237 7.83 11.12 -23.26
CA GLY A 237 8.08 12.06 -24.36
C GLY A 237 8.93 13.27 -23.93
N SER A 238 8.46 14.48 -24.22
CA SER A 238 9.19 15.73 -23.95
C SER A 238 9.46 15.97 -22.45
N ASP A 239 8.64 15.43 -21.56
CA ASP A 239 8.83 15.57 -20.11
C ASP A 239 9.99 14.70 -19.59
N MET A 240 10.32 13.59 -20.29
CA MET A 240 11.51 12.77 -20.01
C MET A 240 12.80 13.49 -20.43
N GLU A 241 12.72 14.44 -21.36
CA GLU A 241 13.88 15.23 -21.82
C GLU A 241 14.35 16.23 -20.75
N LEU A 242 13.52 16.50 -19.74
CA LEU A 242 13.88 17.30 -18.57
C LEU A 242 14.78 16.54 -17.59
N HIS A 243 14.82 15.21 -17.68
CA HIS A 243 15.71 14.37 -16.87
C HIS A 243 17.08 14.22 -17.53
N GLU A 244 18.13 14.05 -16.72
CA GLU A 244 19.47 13.88 -17.28
C GLU A 244 19.53 12.58 -18.11
N PRO A 245 20.01 12.63 -19.36
CA PRO A 245 20.11 11.44 -20.21
C PRO A 245 20.91 10.29 -19.60
N SER A 246 21.82 10.58 -18.67
CA SER A 246 22.58 9.59 -17.89
C SER A 246 21.67 8.74 -17.00
N GLU A 247 20.64 9.34 -16.37
CA GLU A 247 19.72 8.64 -15.46
C GLU A 247 18.86 7.63 -16.21
N LEU A 248 18.38 8.02 -17.39
CA LEU A 248 17.63 7.13 -18.28
C LEU A 248 18.49 5.96 -18.76
N ARG A 249 19.75 6.24 -19.14
CA ARG A 249 20.69 5.18 -19.54
C ARG A 249 20.99 4.22 -18.39
N SER A 250 21.17 4.71 -17.17
CA SER A 250 21.36 3.86 -15.98
C SER A 250 20.15 2.96 -15.73
N LEU A 251 18.93 3.49 -15.87
CA LEU A 251 17.70 2.71 -15.70
C LEU A 251 17.56 1.62 -16.78
N VAL A 252 17.91 1.95 -18.02
CA VAL A 252 17.93 0.99 -19.14
C VAL A 252 18.99 -0.10 -18.92
N ALA A 253 20.19 0.27 -18.48
CA ALA A 253 21.27 -0.67 -18.22
C ALA A 253 20.90 -1.70 -17.14
N VAL A 254 20.36 -1.26 -16.00
CA VAL A 254 19.92 -2.19 -14.96
C VAL A 254 18.74 -3.05 -15.43
N SER A 255 17.81 -2.48 -16.19
CA SER A 255 16.68 -3.23 -16.79
C SER A 255 17.17 -4.36 -17.70
N ARG A 256 18.20 -4.11 -18.53
CA ARG A 256 18.85 -5.13 -19.36
C ARG A 256 19.39 -6.29 -18.51
N GLU A 257 20.05 -5.99 -17.39
CA GLU A 257 20.55 -7.03 -16.51
C GLU A 257 19.44 -7.89 -15.89
N PHE A 258 18.30 -7.30 -15.54
CA PHE A 258 17.13 -8.07 -15.08
C PHE A 258 16.62 -9.04 -16.15
N LEU A 259 16.59 -8.62 -17.41
CA LEU A 259 16.15 -9.47 -18.52
C LEU A 259 17.12 -10.62 -18.77
N ALA A 260 18.43 -10.37 -18.67
CA ALA A 260 19.48 -11.37 -18.84
C ALA A 260 19.59 -12.34 -17.66
N ALA A 261 19.22 -11.92 -16.44
CA ALA A 261 19.38 -12.74 -15.24
C ALA A 261 18.42 -13.95 -15.24
N PRO A 262 18.92 -15.19 -15.05
CA PRO A 262 18.08 -16.39 -15.03
C PRO A 262 17.30 -16.57 -13.73
N VAL A 263 17.76 -15.96 -12.63
CA VAL A 263 17.10 -16.02 -11.31
C VAL A 263 15.80 -15.20 -11.25
N VAL A 264 15.62 -14.27 -12.19
CA VAL A 264 14.47 -13.38 -12.25
C VAL A 264 13.29 -14.10 -12.92
N SER A 265 12.13 -14.12 -12.26
CA SER A 265 10.91 -14.74 -12.81
C SER A 265 10.37 -14.03 -14.05
N SER A 266 9.59 -14.74 -14.84
CA SER A 266 8.92 -14.22 -16.03
C SER A 266 8.02 -13.01 -15.75
N ASN A 267 7.37 -12.98 -14.59
CA ASN A 267 6.48 -11.89 -14.19
C ASN A 267 7.28 -10.59 -14.00
N VAL A 268 8.38 -10.66 -13.25
CA VAL A 268 9.28 -9.51 -13.05
C VAL A 268 9.87 -9.05 -14.39
N LYS A 269 10.28 -9.99 -15.27
CA LYS A 269 10.76 -9.62 -16.61
C LYS A 269 9.69 -8.89 -17.43
N SER A 270 8.42 -9.30 -17.33
CA SER A 270 7.31 -8.60 -17.97
C SER A 270 7.14 -7.17 -17.44
N ASP A 271 7.26 -6.97 -16.13
CA ASP A 271 7.17 -5.64 -15.51
C ASP A 271 8.36 -4.75 -15.93
N VAL A 272 9.57 -5.32 -16.07
CA VAL A 272 10.74 -4.62 -16.61
C VAL A 272 10.53 -4.24 -18.09
N ILE A 273 9.95 -5.12 -18.91
CA ILE A 273 9.61 -4.79 -20.30
C ILE A 273 8.61 -3.62 -20.33
N ASN A 274 7.57 -3.65 -19.50
CA ASN A 274 6.60 -2.57 -19.39
C ASN A 274 7.28 -1.24 -19.04
N LEU A 275 8.20 -1.24 -18.09
CA LEU A 275 9.00 -0.07 -17.73
C LEU A 275 9.79 0.48 -18.93
N LEU A 276 10.45 -0.39 -19.70
CA LEU A 276 11.21 0.00 -20.89
C LEU A 276 10.34 0.64 -21.98
N THR A 277 9.04 0.29 -22.07
CA THR A 277 8.12 0.95 -23.02
C THR A 277 7.89 2.44 -22.74
N LEU A 278 8.25 2.92 -21.55
CA LEU A 278 8.17 4.34 -21.18
C LEU A 278 9.35 5.16 -21.69
N ILE A 279 10.47 4.51 -22.01
CA ILE A 279 11.73 5.17 -22.31
C ILE A 279 11.79 5.56 -23.80
N PRO A 280 12.15 6.80 -24.14
CA PRO A 280 12.31 7.21 -25.54
C PRO A 280 13.33 6.34 -26.28
N MET A 281 13.02 6.00 -27.54
CA MET A 281 13.82 5.08 -28.37
C MET A 281 15.31 5.43 -28.44
N GLN A 282 15.66 6.72 -28.43
CA GLN A 282 17.06 7.19 -28.47
C GLN A 282 17.91 6.69 -27.28
N HIS A 283 17.29 6.43 -26.13
CA HIS A 283 17.95 5.95 -24.92
C HIS A 283 17.94 4.41 -24.79
N LEU A 284 17.16 3.72 -25.63
CA LEU A 284 17.11 2.25 -25.65
C LEU A 284 18.31 1.60 -26.34
N SER A 285 19.13 2.39 -27.04
CA SER A 285 20.40 1.91 -27.63
C SER A 285 21.30 1.22 -26.61
N SER A 286 21.24 1.63 -25.34
CA SER A 286 21.96 1.01 -24.22
C SER A 286 21.54 -0.44 -23.92
N ILE A 287 20.41 -0.92 -24.44
CA ILE A 287 20.04 -2.34 -24.36
C ILE A 287 20.99 -3.20 -25.19
N LEU A 288 21.46 -2.68 -26.33
CA LEU A 288 22.24 -3.42 -27.32
C LEU A 288 23.75 -3.34 -27.10
N THR A 289 24.22 -2.37 -26.31
CA THR A 289 25.63 -2.24 -25.98
C THR A 289 26.00 -3.22 -24.87
N GLU A 290 26.73 -4.29 -25.19
CA GLU A 290 27.27 -5.27 -24.23
C GLU A 290 28.27 -4.66 -23.22
N GLU A 291 28.71 -3.41 -23.42
CA GLU A 291 29.77 -2.81 -22.62
C GLU A 291 29.21 -1.99 -21.44
N LEU A 292 29.62 -2.38 -20.24
CA LEU A 292 29.82 -1.49 -19.10
C LEU A 292 31.23 -1.76 -18.59
N GLU A 293 32.05 -0.70 -18.56
CA GLU A 293 33.30 -0.63 -17.79
C GLU A 293 33.07 -0.99 -16.31
#